data_AF-U9T897-F1
#
_entry.id   AF-U9T897-F1
#
_cell.length_a   1.000
_cell.length_b   1.000
_cell.length_c   1.000
_cell.angle_alpha   90.00
_cell.angle_beta   90.00
_cell.angle_gamma   90.00
#
_symmetry.space_group_name_H-M   'P 1'
#
loop_
_entity.id
_entity.type
_entity.pdbx_description
1 polymer ?
#
loop_
_entity_poly.entity_id
_entity_poly.type
_entity_poly.pdbx_seq_one_letter_code
_entity_poly.pdbx_strand_id
1 'polypeptide(L)'
;MHQLKPAFFNNNSTVKLPPGHTKPPLLQIISLDHYVPDELHIMLRIWGRLWDLAIQELKIKNQFNELTRTKIIAEMNRIKISFGFWQEQGTQNWSYTSLIGGNKEIVLKNFNFEVVFNEERAFLINRLWRDFYQLYINMKSNETNPSQFANQTKEWLNLFLTPSQGEPNTINFKIGLYRPKDVTSYMHVLVNHLPEFMERHQRFGLDVFSCSPVKKKNHDQVSAFFRKTMKDGGKDMERKSAIFEILHYENRSLYFTQKGTIDKYPKPQHIHVKKKLKN
;
A
#
# COMPACT_ATOMS: atom_id res chain seq x y z
N MET A 1 17.76 -11.40 -32.09
CA MET A 1 16.54 -11.32 -31.24
C MET A 1 15.57 -12.38 -31.72
N HIS A 2 15.43 -13.49 -30.99
CA HIS A 2 14.37 -14.44 -31.27
C HIS A 2 13.04 -13.78 -30.91
N GLN A 3 12.20 -13.50 -31.93
CA GLN A 3 10.83 -13.07 -31.71
C GLN A 3 10.10 -14.18 -30.93
N LEU A 4 9.52 -13.82 -29.78
CA LEU A 4 8.59 -14.68 -29.05
C LEU A 4 7.46 -15.06 -30.02
N LYS A 5 7.30 -16.35 -30.32
CA LYS A 5 6.29 -16.84 -31.27
C LYS A 5 4.87 -16.43 -30.81
N PRO A 6 3.98 -15.95 -31.69
CA PRO A 6 2.59 -15.58 -31.31
C PRO A 6 1.78 -16.67 -30.61
N ALA A 7 2.20 -17.94 -30.73
CA ALA A 7 1.66 -19.06 -29.98
C ALA A 7 1.73 -18.89 -28.45
N PHE A 8 2.53 -17.94 -27.92
CA PHE A 8 2.57 -17.55 -26.51
C PHE A 8 1.22 -17.14 -25.90
N PHE A 9 0.26 -16.70 -26.72
CA PHE A 9 -1.08 -16.27 -26.28
C PHE A 9 -2.23 -17.11 -26.84
N ASN A 10 -1.94 -18.21 -27.55
CA ASN A 10 -3.00 -19.08 -28.10
C ASN A 10 -3.64 -19.90 -26.97
N ASN A 11 -4.65 -19.29 -26.35
CA ASN A 11 -5.51 -19.83 -25.29
C ASN A 11 -6.57 -20.82 -25.81
N ASN A 12 -6.18 -21.77 -26.67
CA ASN A 12 -7.09 -22.84 -27.09
C ASN A 12 -6.86 -24.11 -26.26
N SER A 13 -6.91 -23.96 -24.93
CA SER A 13 -6.76 -25.08 -24.01
C SER A 13 -8.05 -25.24 -23.20
N THR A 14 -8.76 -26.33 -23.43
CA THR A 14 -9.94 -26.80 -22.67
C THR A 14 -9.51 -27.30 -21.28
N VAL A 15 -8.74 -26.50 -20.56
CA VAL A 15 -8.24 -26.84 -19.22
C VAL A 15 -9.35 -26.61 -18.23
N LYS A 16 -9.74 -27.68 -17.52
CA LYS A 16 -10.70 -27.60 -16.42
C LYS A 16 -10.18 -26.57 -15.42
N LEU A 17 -10.97 -25.51 -15.20
CA LEU A 17 -10.59 -24.44 -14.29
C LEU A 17 -10.45 -25.00 -12.87
N PRO A 18 -9.42 -24.56 -12.11
CA PRO A 18 -9.34 -24.89 -10.71
C PRO A 18 -10.59 -24.36 -9.98
N PRO A 19 -11.02 -25.03 -8.88
CA PRO A 19 -12.14 -24.55 -8.09
C PRO A 19 -12.02 -23.06 -7.74
N GLY A 20 -13.13 -22.31 -7.86
CA GLY A 20 -13.17 -20.87 -7.58
C GLY A 20 -12.63 -19.96 -8.70
N HIS A 21 -12.09 -20.49 -9.79
CA HIS A 21 -11.61 -19.68 -10.92
C HIS A 21 -12.70 -19.51 -11.97
N THR A 22 -12.99 -18.25 -12.35
CA THR A 22 -13.96 -17.92 -13.40
C THR A 22 -13.34 -17.92 -14.80
N LYS A 23 -12.02 -17.77 -14.89
CA LYS A 23 -11.25 -17.70 -16.14
C LYS A 23 -9.92 -18.44 -16.01
N PRO A 24 -9.34 -18.93 -17.12
CA PRO A 24 -8.04 -19.57 -17.08
C PRO A 24 -6.94 -18.55 -16.70
N PRO A 25 -5.84 -19.01 -16.07
CA PRO A 25 -4.70 -18.14 -15.78
C PRO A 25 -4.18 -17.46 -17.05
N LEU A 26 -3.84 -16.18 -16.94
CA LEU A 26 -3.30 -15.41 -18.07
C LEU A 26 -1.93 -15.96 -18.51
N LEU A 27 -1.12 -16.40 -17.55
CA LEU A 27 0.19 -16.99 -17.76
C LEU A 27 0.12 -18.47 -17.39
N GLN A 28 -0.47 -19.29 -18.26
CA GLN A 28 -0.62 -20.75 -18.03
C GLN A 28 0.73 -21.48 -17.86
N ILE A 29 1.83 -20.89 -18.32
CA ILE A 29 3.18 -21.41 -18.14
C ILE A 29 3.65 -21.40 -16.68
N ILE A 30 3.10 -20.50 -15.85
CA ILE A 30 3.43 -20.40 -14.43
C ILE A 30 2.34 -21.15 -13.66
N SER A 31 2.72 -22.25 -13.03
CA SER A 31 1.82 -23.01 -12.19
C SER A 31 1.37 -22.20 -10.97
N LEU A 32 0.12 -22.37 -10.53
CA LEU A 32 -0.50 -21.54 -9.49
C LEU A 32 0.20 -21.63 -8.13
N ASP A 33 0.87 -22.75 -7.86
CA ASP A 33 1.67 -22.99 -6.66
C ASP A 33 3.01 -22.20 -6.64
N HIS A 34 3.38 -21.55 -7.75
CA HIS A 34 4.56 -20.67 -7.85
C HIS A 34 4.23 -19.19 -7.65
N TYR A 35 2.97 -18.83 -7.39
CA TYR A 35 2.58 -17.46 -7.07
C TYR A 35 2.79 -17.21 -5.59
N VAL A 36 3.82 -16.42 -5.25
CA VAL A 36 4.17 -16.09 -3.88
C VAL A 36 3.57 -14.73 -3.50
N PRO A 37 2.98 -14.58 -2.30
CA PRO A 37 2.50 -13.30 -1.81
C PRO A 37 3.61 -12.25 -1.67
N ASP A 38 3.39 -11.03 -2.17
CA ASP A 38 4.32 -9.89 -1.98
C ASP A 38 4.14 -9.26 -0.59
N GLU A 39 5.15 -9.37 0.26
CA GLU A 39 5.10 -8.91 1.65
C GLU A 39 4.96 -7.38 1.73
N LEU A 40 5.52 -6.66 0.78
CA LEU A 40 5.36 -5.20 0.71
C LEU A 40 3.89 -4.82 0.47
N HIS A 41 3.19 -5.46 -0.47
CA HIS A 41 1.77 -5.16 -0.68
C HIS A 41 0.89 -5.59 0.49
N ILE A 42 1.20 -6.69 1.17
CA ILE A 42 0.50 -7.08 2.42
C ILE A 42 0.57 -5.93 3.42
N MET A 43 1.77 -5.41 3.71
CA MET A 43 1.93 -4.27 4.61
C MET A 43 1.16 -3.03 4.15
N LEU A 44 1.34 -2.63 2.89
CA LEU A 44 0.73 -1.39 2.37
C LEU A 44 -0.80 -1.42 2.41
N ARG A 45 -1.40 -2.58 2.12
CA ARG A 45 -2.85 -2.76 1.99
C ARG A 45 -3.52 -2.92 3.34
N ILE A 46 -2.91 -3.68 4.25
CA ILE A 46 -3.41 -3.81 5.62
C ILE A 46 -3.26 -2.47 6.34
N TRP A 47 -2.11 -1.79 6.22
CA TRP A 47 -1.94 -0.44 6.76
C TRP A 47 -3.03 0.51 6.27
N GLY A 48 -3.32 0.49 4.97
CA GLY A 48 -4.39 1.31 4.37
C GLY A 48 -5.72 1.04 5.04
N ARG A 49 -6.08 -0.24 5.17
CA ARG A 49 -7.33 -0.64 5.82
C ARG A 49 -7.40 -0.20 7.28
N LEU A 50 -6.34 -0.42 8.05
CA LEU A 50 -6.28 -0.05 9.47
C LEU A 50 -6.43 1.46 9.66
N TRP A 51 -5.72 2.25 8.85
CA TRP A 51 -5.84 3.71 8.87
C TRP A 51 -7.23 4.18 8.49
N ASP A 52 -7.80 3.63 7.41
CA ASP A 52 -9.14 3.98 6.95
C ASP A 52 -10.21 3.67 8.02
N LEU A 53 -10.07 2.54 8.72
CA LEU A 53 -10.96 2.15 9.81
C LEU A 53 -10.86 3.10 11.01
N ALA A 54 -9.66 3.50 11.41
CA ALA A 54 -9.47 4.49 12.48
C ALA A 54 -10.09 5.85 12.13
N ILE A 55 -9.89 6.33 10.90
CA ILE A 55 -10.49 7.59 10.43
C ILE A 55 -12.03 7.47 10.32
N GLN A 56 -12.54 6.34 9.83
CA GLN A 56 -13.99 6.09 9.76
C GLN A 56 -14.62 6.08 11.15
N GLU A 57 -13.96 5.48 12.15
CA GLU A 57 -14.46 5.48 13.52
C GLU A 57 -14.58 6.92 14.07
N LEU A 58 -13.57 7.75 13.86
CA LEU A 58 -13.63 9.17 14.25
C LEU A 58 -14.77 9.91 13.53
N LYS A 59 -15.03 9.60 12.26
CA LYS A 59 -16.14 10.19 11.50
C LYS A 59 -17.50 9.76 12.04
N ILE A 60 -17.70 8.46 12.29
CA ILE A 60 -18.96 7.91 12.82
C ILE A 60 -19.27 8.49 14.21
N LYS A 61 -18.25 8.70 15.03
CA LYS A 61 -18.39 9.32 16.36
C LYS A 61 -18.53 10.85 16.33
N ASN A 62 -18.60 11.47 15.15
CA ASN A 62 -18.58 12.93 14.97
C ASN A 62 -17.35 13.62 15.63
N GLN A 63 -16.24 12.88 15.75
CA GLN A 63 -14.99 13.34 16.35
C GLN A 63 -13.95 13.77 15.31
N PHE A 64 -14.20 13.57 14.01
CA PHE A 64 -13.31 13.99 12.93
C PHE A 64 -13.43 15.50 12.60
N ASN A 65 -13.22 16.34 13.61
CA ASN A 65 -13.26 17.80 13.51
C ASN A 65 -11.86 18.40 13.30
N GLU A 66 -11.74 19.74 13.30
CA GLU A 66 -10.46 20.45 13.15
C GLU A 66 -9.47 20.11 14.25
N LEU A 67 -9.91 20.10 15.52
CA LEU A 67 -9.05 19.77 16.66
C LEU A 67 -8.41 18.38 16.51
N THR A 68 -9.21 17.36 16.19
CA THR A 68 -8.71 16.00 15.98
C THR A 68 -7.72 15.91 14.83
N ARG A 69 -7.99 16.61 13.71
CA ARG A 69 -7.06 16.66 12.57
C ARG A 69 -5.75 17.34 12.94
N THR A 70 -5.78 18.41 13.72
CA THR A 70 -4.58 19.07 14.23
C THR A 70 -3.78 18.15 15.15
N LYS A 71 -4.44 17.38 16.03
CA LYS A 71 -3.77 16.37 16.87
C LYS A 71 -3.10 15.27 16.04
N ILE A 72 -3.77 14.78 14.99
CA ILE A 72 -3.17 13.79 14.06
C ILE A 72 -1.94 14.39 13.36
N ILE A 73 -2.02 15.64 12.87
CA ILE A 73 -0.88 16.31 12.22
C ILE A 73 0.27 16.48 13.21
N ALA A 74 -0.01 16.91 14.44
CA ALA A 74 1.00 17.07 15.48
C ALA A 74 1.69 15.73 15.80
N GLU A 75 0.93 14.65 15.90
CA GLU A 75 1.46 13.31 16.16
C GLU A 75 2.30 12.77 14.99
N MET A 76 1.86 13.02 13.74
CA MET A 76 2.67 12.72 12.55
C MET A 76 3.99 13.51 12.54
N ASN A 77 3.96 14.79 12.91
CA ASN A 77 5.15 15.62 13.01
C ASN A 77 6.10 15.14 14.12
N ARG A 78 5.56 14.67 15.26
CA ARG A 78 6.35 14.07 16.36
C ARG A 78 7.21 12.90 15.88
N ILE A 79 6.66 12.08 14.99
CA ILE A 79 7.36 10.94 14.36
C ILE A 79 8.09 11.31 13.06
N LYS A 80 8.28 12.61 12.80
CA LYS A 80 9.01 13.18 11.66
C LYS A 80 8.39 12.86 10.28
N ILE A 81 7.06 12.71 10.23
CA ILE A 81 6.31 12.50 8.98
C ILE A 81 5.55 13.78 8.63
N SER A 82 5.84 14.35 7.46
CA SER A 82 5.04 15.44 6.91
C SER A 82 3.67 14.91 6.47
N PHE A 83 2.62 15.45 7.08
CA PHE A 83 1.24 15.03 6.86
C PHE A 83 0.30 16.23 6.96
N GLY A 84 -0.75 16.22 6.16
CA GLY A 84 -1.77 17.27 6.13
C GLY A 84 -3.09 16.77 5.59
N PHE A 85 -4.17 17.48 5.95
CA PHE A 85 -5.53 17.28 5.49
C PHE A 85 -5.97 18.47 4.63
N TRP A 86 -6.79 18.22 3.60
CA TRP A 86 -7.45 19.25 2.82
C TRP A 86 -8.84 18.79 2.39
N GLN A 87 -9.74 19.74 2.13
CA GLN A 87 -11.06 19.43 1.62
C GLN A 87 -11.02 19.37 0.09
N GLU A 88 -11.68 18.37 -0.49
CA GLU A 88 -11.79 18.26 -1.95
C GLU A 88 -12.77 19.30 -2.50
N GLN A 89 -12.38 19.98 -3.58
CA GLN A 89 -13.21 20.98 -4.23
C GLN A 89 -14.57 20.39 -4.63
N GLY A 90 -15.66 21.06 -4.24
CA GLY A 90 -17.02 20.63 -4.56
C GLY A 90 -17.57 19.50 -3.69
N THR A 91 -16.85 19.05 -2.65
CA THR A 91 -17.37 18.05 -1.71
C THR A 91 -17.11 18.44 -0.26
N GLN A 92 -17.84 17.82 0.68
CA GLN A 92 -17.51 17.87 2.11
C GLN A 92 -16.48 16.80 2.51
N ASN A 93 -15.86 16.12 1.54
CA ASN A 93 -14.89 15.07 1.80
C ASN A 93 -13.51 15.67 2.07
N TRP A 94 -12.86 15.12 3.09
CA TRP A 94 -11.48 15.43 3.45
C TRP A 94 -10.55 14.36 2.87
N SER A 95 -9.56 14.79 2.10
CA SER A 95 -8.40 13.96 1.76
C SER A 95 -7.23 14.26 2.69
N TYR A 96 -6.20 13.43 2.59
CA TYR A 96 -4.97 13.57 3.34
C TYR A 96 -3.76 13.14 2.52
N THR A 97 -2.59 13.49 3.04
CA THR A 97 -1.30 13.20 2.40
C THR A 97 -1.12 11.70 2.17
N SER A 98 -0.90 11.30 0.92
CA SER A 98 -0.56 9.91 0.59
C SER A 98 0.85 9.58 1.09
N LEU A 99 0.97 8.50 1.86
CA LEU A 99 2.24 8.07 2.44
C LEU A 99 2.89 6.97 1.60
N ILE A 100 4.20 7.10 1.38
CA ILE A 100 5.03 6.04 0.79
C ILE A 100 5.29 4.90 1.78
N GLY A 101 5.76 3.75 1.30
CA GLY A 101 5.97 2.55 2.13
C GLY A 101 6.81 2.78 3.37
N GLY A 102 7.96 3.47 3.26
CA GLY A 102 8.80 3.77 4.42
C GLY A 102 8.10 4.65 5.46
N ASN A 103 7.34 5.66 5.02
CA ASN A 103 6.57 6.51 5.94
C ASN A 103 5.44 5.72 6.60
N LYS A 104 4.74 4.86 5.86
CA LYS A 104 3.71 3.97 6.42
C LYS A 104 4.28 3.07 7.50
N GLU A 105 5.47 2.51 7.28
CA GLU A 105 6.17 1.68 8.27
C GLU A 105 6.51 2.48 9.56
N ILE A 106 6.98 3.73 9.43
CA ILE A 106 7.24 4.61 10.57
C ILE A 106 5.94 4.90 11.36
N VAL A 107 4.84 5.20 10.68
CA VAL A 107 3.53 5.40 11.34
C VAL A 107 3.07 4.10 12.01
N LEU A 108 3.24 2.97 11.32
CA LEU A 108 2.87 1.65 11.84
C LEU A 108 3.62 1.28 13.12
N LYS A 109 4.86 1.74 13.25
CA LYS A 109 5.70 1.52 14.43
C LYS A 109 5.48 2.53 15.54
N ASN A 110 5.18 3.80 15.22
CA ASN A 110 5.38 4.89 16.19
C ASN A 110 4.17 5.78 16.45
N PHE A 111 3.14 5.80 15.59
CA PHE A 111 1.99 6.71 15.77
C PHE A 111 1.16 6.30 17.00
N ASN A 112 0.94 7.22 17.93
CA ASN A 112 0.17 6.96 19.15
C ASN A 112 -1.29 7.44 19.01
N PHE A 113 -2.22 6.50 19.10
CA PHE A 113 -3.66 6.77 19.00
C PHE A 113 -4.29 7.42 20.26
N GLU A 114 -3.57 7.51 21.38
CA GLU A 114 -4.03 8.22 22.59
C GLU A 114 -4.28 9.71 22.35
N VAL A 115 -3.67 10.28 21.30
CA VAL A 115 -3.91 11.67 20.92
C VAL A 115 -5.34 11.92 20.40
N VAL A 116 -6.04 10.87 19.95
CA VAL A 116 -7.38 11.00 19.34
C VAL A 116 -8.46 10.09 19.93
N PHE A 117 -8.09 9.00 20.58
CA PHE A 117 -9.02 8.07 21.23
C PHE A 117 -8.85 8.10 22.76
N ASN A 118 -9.88 7.64 23.48
CA ASN A 118 -9.76 7.40 24.93
C ASN A 118 -8.76 6.28 25.21
N GLU A 119 -8.28 6.18 26.46
CA GLU A 119 -7.20 5.28 26.86
C GLU A 119 -7.46 3.81 26.50
N GLU A 120 -8.61 3.25 26.88
CA GLU A 120 -8.96 1.84 26.59
C GLU A 120 -9.00 1.57 25.08
N ARG A 121 -9.60 2.47 24.30
CA ARG A 121 -9.69 2.31 22.84
C ARG A 121 -8.34 2.50 22.16
N ALA A 122 -7.58 3.50 22.57
CA ALA A 122 -6.25 3.78 22.05
C ALA A 122 -5.30 2.62 22.32
N PHE A 123 -5.35 2.02 23.52
CA PHE A 123 -4.57 0.84 23.87
C PHE A 123 -4.80 -0.31 22.90
N LEU A 124 -6.06 -0.66 22.61
CA LEU A 124 -6.40 -1.73 21.68
C LEU A 124 -5.94 -1.45 20.25
N ILE A 125 -6.16 -0.23 19.74
CA ILE A 125 -5.74 0.16 18.38
C ILE A 125 -4.22 0.20 18.27
N ASN A 126 -3.52 0.78 19.26
CA ASN A 126 -2.06 0.78 19.33
C ASN A 126 -1.52 -0.64 19.33
N ARG A 127 -2.05 -1.53 20.20
CA ARG A 127 -1.66 -2.94 20.23
C ARG A 127 -1.85 -3.61 18.87
N LEU A 128 -3.01 -3.44 18.24
CA LEU A 128 -3.29 -4.01 16.91
C LEU A 128 -2.25 -3.56 15.87
N TRP A 129 -1.85 -2.29 15.89
CA TRP A 129 -0.85 -1.74 14.98
C TRP A 129 0.56 -2.28 15.28
N ARG A 130 0.95 -2.40 16.56
CA ARG A 130 2.25 -2.93 16.97
C ARG A 130 2.38 -4.43 16.71
N ASP A 131 1.34 -5.18 16.99
CA ASP A 131 1.29 -6.62 16.71
C ASP A 131 1.39 -6.85 15.18
N PHE A 132 0.71 -6.04 14.35
CA PHE A 132 0.88 -6.12 12.90
C PHE A 132 2.30 -5.75 12.43
N TYR A 133 2.90 -4.72 13.03
CA TYR A 133 4.28 -4.34 12.74
C TYR A 133 5.26 -5.48 13.01
N GLN A 134 5.10 -6.18 14.14
CA GLN A 134 5.91 -7.34 14.49
C GLN A 134 5.71 -8.48 13.50
N LEU A 135 4.47 -8.79 13.11
CA LEU A 135 4.19 -9.76 12.05
C LEU A 135 4.89 -9.39 10.74
N TYR A 136 4.93 -8.10 10.39
CA TYR A 136 5.64 -7.65 9.19
C TYR A 136 7.15 -7.77 9.26
N ILE A 137 7.76 -7.59 10.43
CA ILE A 137 9.19 -7.91 10.62
C ILE A 137 9.40 -9.41 10.53
N ASN A 138 8.58 -10.18 11.24
CA ASN A 138 8.73 -11.63 11.35
C ASN A 138 8.59 -12.34 10.00
N MET A 139 7.66 -11.90 9.14
CA MET A 139 7.49 -12.52 7.81
C MET A 139 8.71 -12.32 6.89
N LYS A 140 9.56 -11.33 7.17
CA LYS A 140 10.80 -11.07 6.41
C LYS A 140 12.02 -11.79 6.97
N SER A 141 11.93 -12.29 8.20
CA SER A 141 13.05 -12.97 8.85
C SER A 141 13.04 -14.46 8.54
N ASN A 142 14.19 -14.98 8.14
CA ASN A 142 14.39 -16.41 7.87
C ASN A 142 14.45 -17.22 9.17
N GLU A 143 14.61 -16.55 10.31
CA GLU A 143 14.66 -17.17 11.64
C GLU A 143 13.27 -17.41 12.24
N THR A 144 12.22 -16.81 11.65
CA THR A 144 10.86 -16.93 12.17
C THR A 144 10.33 -18.34 11.95
N ASN A 145 9.90 -18.99 13.04
CA ASN A 145 9.21 -20.28 12.97
C ASN A 145 7.81 -20.12 12.33
N PRO A 146 7.47 -20.85 11.25
CA PRO A 146 6.18 -20.74 10.58
C PRO A 146 4.97 -21.06 11.47
N SER A 147 5.08 -22.07 12.35
CA SER A 147 4.01 -22.46 13.27
C SER A 147 3.76 -21.40 14.34
N GLN A 148 4.82 -20.79 14.88
CA GLN A 148 4.70 -19.66 15.80
C GLN A 148 4.07 -18.45 15.09
N PHE A 149 4.49 -18.16 13.86
CA PHE A 149 3.93 -17.09 13.05
C PHE A 149 2.43 -17.32 12.77
N ALA A 150 2.02 -18.56 12.47
CA ALA A 150 0.61 -18.92 12.30
C ALA A 150 -0.22 -18.64 13.56
N ASN A 151 0.32 -18.92 14.75
CA ASN A 151 -0.37 -18.61 16.01
C ASN A 151 -0.47 -17.10 16.23
N GLN A 152 0.61 -16.36 16.03
CA GLN A 152 0.63 -14.89 16.19
C GLN A 152 -0.32 -14.17 15.23
N THR A 153 -0.41 -14.62 13.96
CA THR A 153 -1.35 -14.05 12.99
C THR A 153 -2.81 -14.32 13.36
N LYS A 154 -3.12 -15.50 13.92
CA LYS A 154 -4.45 -15.82 14.46
C LYS A 154 -4.80 -14.96 15.68
N GLU A 155 -3.86 -14.78 16.61
CA GLU A 155 -4.04 -13.89 17.77
C GLU A 155 -4.29 -12.44 17.33
N TRP A 156 -3.54 -11.97 16.34
CA TRP A 156 -3.74 -10.65 15.76
C TRP A 156 -5.11 -10.50 15.10
N LEU A 157 -5.57 -11.51 14.35
CA LEU A 157 -6.90 -11.52 13.76
C LEU A 157 -8.00 -11.56 14.83
N ASN A 158 -7.80 -12.30 15.92
CA ASN A 158 -8.72 -12.33 17.05
C ASN A 158 -8.82 -10.95 17.73
N LEU A 159 -7.68 -10.25 17.91
CA LEU A 159 -7.68 -8.88 18.39
C LEU A 159 -8.44 -7.95 17.43
N PHE A 160 -8.20 -8.06 16.12
CA PHE A 160 -8.93 -7.32 15.09
C PHE A 160 -10.45 -7.53 15.19
N LEU A 161 -10.88 -8.77 15.45
CA LEU A 161 -12.27 -9.20 15.53
C LEU A 161 -12.86 -9.14 16.94
N THR A 162 -12.23 -8.43 17.87
CA THR A 162 -12.72 -8.32 19.25
C THR A 162 -14.20 -7.91 19.24
N PRO A 163 -15.12 -8.73 19.76
CA PRO A 163 -16.55 -8.47 19.69
C PRO A 163 -16.94 -7.34 20.65
N SER A 164 -18.09 -6.71 20.37
CA SER A 164 -18.68 -5.79 21.34
C SER A 164 -19.24 -6.58 22.52
N GLN A 165 -19.15 -6.02 23.72
CA GLN A 165 -19.62 -6.63 24.96
C GLN A 165 -20.75 -5.79 25.56
N GLY A 166 -21.72 -6.45 26.17
CA GLY A 166 -22.90 -5.82 26.75
C GLY A 166 -24.00 -5.51 25.71
N GLU A 167 -25.13 -5.00 26.20
CA GLU A 167 -26.27 -4.66 25.35
C GLU A 167 -26.09 -3.28 24.71
N PRO A 168 -26.37 -3.11 23.41
CA PRO A 168 -26.31 -1.81 22.75
C PRO A 168 -27.11 -0.74 23.49
N ASN A 169 -26.58 0.49 23.53
CA ASN A 169 -27.19 1.65 24.21
C ASN A 169 -27.26 1.56 25.74
N THR A 170 -26.50 0.66 26.38
CA THR A 170 -26.35 0.62 27.84
C THR A 170 -25.02 1.23 28.29
N ILE A 171 -24.93 1.65 29.56
CA ILE A 171 -23.70 2.21 30.16
C ILE A 171 -22.55 1.20 30.15
N ASN A 172 -22.88 -0.10 30.21
CA ASN A 172 -21.91 -1.20 30.22
C ASN A 172 -21.52 -1.66 28.80
N PHE A 173 -22.04 -1.02 27.74
CA PHE A 173 -21.71 -1.39 26.37
C PHE A 173 -20.28 -1.01 26.03
N LYS A 174 -19.45 -2.02 25.75
CA LYS A 174 -18.09 -1.84 25.24
C LYS A 174 -18.05 -2.22 23.78
N ILE A 175 -17.77 -1.23 22.92
CA ILE A 175 -17.65 -1.48 21.49
C ILE A 175 -16.40 -2.30 21.18
N GLY A 176 -16.60 -3.36 20.41
CA GLY A 176 -15.53 -4.21 19.87
C GLY A 176 -14.64 -3.46 18.88
N LEU A 177 -13.57 -4.09 18.39
CA LEU A 177 -12.59 -3.42 17.53
C LEU A 177 -13.13 -3.24 16.10
N TYR A 178 -13.08 -4.28 15.27
CA TYR A 178 -13.57 -4.26 13.90
C TYR A 178 -14.35 -5.55 13.55
N ARG A 179 -15.09 -5.56 12.44
CA ARG A 179 -16.03 -6.64 12.09
C ARG A 179 -15.45 -7.59 11.04
N PRO A 180 -16.01 -8.81 10.87
CA PRO A 180 -15.60 -9.72 9.80
C PRO A 180 -15.67 -9.11 8.39
N LYS A 181 -16.67 -8.27 8.11
CA LYS A 181 -16.78 -7.57 6.81
C LYS A 181 -15.65 -6.56 6.55
N ASP A 182 -14.89 -6.20 7.57
CA ASP A 182 -13.78 -5.27 7.47
C ASP A 182 -12.45 -5.97 7.12
N VAL A 183 -12.44 -7.31 7.10
CA VAL A 183 -11.30 -8.16 6.71
C VAL A 183 -11.08 -8.07 5.20
N THR A 184 -9.82 -7.87 4.80
CA THR A 184 -9.42 -7.79 3.38
C THR A 184 -8.81 -9.09 2.89
N SER A 185 -8.70 -9.27 1.57
CA SER A 185 -7.99 -10.40 0.97
C SER A 185 -6.54 -10.51 1.45
N TYR A 186 -5.86 -9.38 1.68
CA TYR A 186 -4.49 -9.37 2.20
C TYR A 186 -4.40 -9.86 3.66
N MET A 187 -5.41 -9.59 4.48
CA MET A 187 -5.48 -10.14 5.84
C MET A 187 -5.75 -11.65 5.81
N HIS A 188 -6.60 -12.10 4.88
CA HIS A 188 -6.82 -13.53 4.66
C HIS A 188 -5.53 -14.24 4.24
N VAL A 189 -4.78 -13.67 3.29
CA VAL A 189 -3.47 -14.17 2.85
C VAL A 189 -2.47 -14.22 4.01
N LEU A 190 -2.37 -13.14 4.79
CA LEU A 190 -1.49 -13.08 5.97
C LEU A 190 -1.73 -14.22 6.96
N VAL A 191 -2.99 -14.50 7.27
CA VAL A 191 -3.36 -15.43 8.35
C VAL A 191 -3.39 -16.89 7.88
N ASN A 192 -3.89 -17.15 6.67
CA ASN A 192 -4.18 -18.51 6.22
C ASN A 192 -3.12 -19.08 5.28
N HIS A 193 -2.42 -18.24 4.53
CA HIS A 193 -1.54 -18.71 3.44
C HIS A 193 -0.07 -18.41 3.73
N LEU A 194 0.23 -17.25 4.32
CA LEU A 194 1.61 -16.83 4.54
C LEU A 194 2.45 -17.81 5.36
N PRO A 195 1.94 -18.45 6.45
CA PRO A 195 2.69 -19.48 7.16
C PRO A 195 3.11 -20.67 6.27
N GLU A 196 2.24 -21.13 5.38
CA GLU A 196 2.55 -22.23 4.45
C GLU A 196 3.64 -21.83 3.45
N PHE A 197 3.59 -20.60 2.95
CA PHE A 197 4.64 -20.07 2.09
C PHE A 197 5.97 -19.89 2.82
N MET A 198 5.95 -19.46 4.09
CA MET A 198 7.15 -19.39 4.92
C MET A 198 7.78 -20.77 5.13
N GLU A 199 6.97 -21.81 5.35
CA GLU A 199 7.46 -23.19 5.46
C GLU A 199 8.07 -23.68 4.14
N ARG A 200 7.35 -23.49 3.03
CA ARG A 200 7.83 -23.91 1.70
C ARG A 200 9.12 -23.22 1.27
N HIS A 201 9.26 -21.93 1.60
CA HIS A 201 10.38 -21.09 1.17
C HIS A 201 11.37 -20.76 2.28
N GLN A 202 11.35 -21.50 3.40
CA GLN A 202 12.15 -21.23 4.59
C GLN A 202 13.65 -21.07 4.30
N ARG A 203 14.17 -21.84 3.34
CA ARG A 203 15.58 -21.78 2.91
C ARG A 203 16.01 -20.39 2.45
N PHE A 204 15.14 -19.68 1.75
CA PHE A 204 15.47 -18.39 1.12
C PHE A 204 14.89 -17.20 1.90
N GLY A 205 13.77 -17.40 2.58
CA GLY A 205 12.95 -16.32 3.10
C GLY A 205 11.89 -15.88 2.11
N LEU A 206 10.91 -15.10 2.59
CA LEU A 206 9.93 -14.47 1.71
C LEU A 206 10.47 -13.17 1.08
N ASP A 207 11.48 -12.55 1.69
CA ASP A 207 12.05 -11.27 1.23
C ASP A 207 12.66 -11.35 -0.18
N VAL A 208 13.17 -12.51 -0.59
CA VAL A 208 13.71 -12.74 -1.94
C VAL A 208 12.64 -12.64 -3.03
N PHE A 209 11.37 -12.85 -2.68
CA PHE A 209 10.22 -12.73 -3.59
C PHE A 209 9.61 -11.33 -3.59
N SER A 210 10.20 -10.41 -2.81
CA SER A 210 9.71 -9.05 -2.67
C SER A 210 9.66 -8.29 -3.99
N CYS A 211 8.54 -7.62 -4.24
CA CYS A 211 8.44 -6.66 -5.34
C CYS A 211 9.07 -5.28 -4.99
N SER A 212 9.66 -5.12 -3.81
CA SER A 212 10.28 -3.86 -3.37
C SER A 212 11.35 -3.32 -4.33
N PRO A 213 12.28 -4.13 -4.86
CA PRO A 213 13.31 -3.64 -5.78
C PRO A 213 12.70 -3.08 -7.09
N VAL A 214 11.68 -3.76 -7.62
CA VAL A 214 10.99 -3.32 -8.85
C VAL A 214 10.25 -2.00 -8.61
N LYS A 215 9.56 -1.86 -7.47
CA LYS A 215 8.88 -0.59 -7.12
C LYS A 215 9.87 0.54 -6.90
N LYS A 216 11.03 0.27 -6.28
CA LYS A 216 12.09 1.26 -6.10
C LYS A 216 12.64 1.72 -7.45
N LYS A 217 12.96 0.80 -8.35
CA LYS A 217 13.42 1.13 -9.71
C LYS A 217 12.41 2.02 -10.45
N ASN A 218 11.12 1.66 -10.39
CA ASN A 218 10.06 2.47 -11.01
C ASN A 218 9.99 3.88 -10.39
N HIS A 219 10.09 3.99 -9.06
CA HIS A 219 10.10 5.27 -8.37
C HIS A 219 11.31 6.13 -8.76
N ASP A 220 12.49 5.53 -8.85
CA ASP A 220 13.73 6.21 -9.22
C ASP A 220 13.67 6.68 -10.69
N GLN A 221 13.10 5.87 -11.60
CA GLN A 221 12.91 6.24 -13.00
C GLN A 221 11.96 7.43 -13.15
N VAL A 222 10.78 7.38 -12.51
CA VAL A 222 9.82 8.49 -12.50
C VAL A 222 10.46 9.73 -11.89
N SER A 223 11.11 9.58 -10.74
CA SER A 223 11.77 10.69 -10.06
C SER A 223 12.90 11.32 -10.88
N ALA A 224 13.67 10.52 -11.61
CA ALA A 224 14.71 11.00 -12.51
C ALA A 224 14.11 11.77 -13.70
N PHE A 225 13.10 11.19 -14.35
CA PHE A 225 12.43 11.81 -15.49
C PHE A 225 11.82 13.16 -15.14
N PHE A 226 11.07 13.22 -14.03
CA PHE A 226 10.44 14.44 -13.54
C PHE A 226 11.34 15.27 -12.60
N ARG A 227 12.64 14.96 -12.49
CA ARG A 227 13.60 15.70 -11.64
C ARG A 227 13.14 15.95 -10.21
N LYS A 228 12.41 14.98 -9.64
CA LYS A 228 11.80 15.05 -8.30
C LYS A 228 10.78 16.17 -8.11
N THR A 229 10.34 16.87 -9.18
CA THR A 229 9.32 17.93 -9.09
C THR A 229 7.90 17.39 -9.16
N MET A 230 7.68 16.26 -9.85
CA MET A 230 6.35 15.62 -9.99
C MET A 230 6.45 14.12 -9.70
N LYS A 231 5.95 13.69 -8.53
CA LYS A 231 6.03 12.28 -8.10
C LYS A 231 5.00 11.37 -8.78
N ASP A 232 3.89 11.94 -9.26
CA ASP A 232 2.75 11.21 -9.84
C ASP A 232 2.48 11.59 -11.31
N GLY A 233 3.41 12.30 -11.95
CA GLY A 233 3.25 12.79 -13.34
C GLY A 233 2.75 14.24 -13.44
N GLY A 234 2.85 14.79 -14.64
CA GLY A 234 2.42 16.13 -14.98
C GLY A 234 0.94 16.16 -15.30
N LYS A 235 0.09 16.44 -14.30
CA LYS A 235 -1.37 16.49 -14.46
C LYS A 235 -1.82 17.54 -15.51
N ASP A 236 -1.80 17.15 -16.78
CA ASP A 236 -2.63 17.73 -17.82
C ASP A 236 -4.09 17.26 -17.64
N MET A 237 -5.02 17.93 -18.35
CA MET A 237 -6.47 17.71 -18.30
C MET A 237 -6.89 16.23 -18.49
N GLU A 238 -6.02 15.38 -19.04
CA GLU A 238 -6.29 13.97 -19.34
C GLU A 238 -5.89 12.96 -18.23
N ARG A 239 -5.33 13.38 -17.09
CA ARG A 239 -4.91 12.47 -15.98
C ARG A 239 -4.14 11.22 -16.46
N LYS A 240 -3.17 11.40 -17.36
CA LYS A 240 -2.29 10.29 -17.78
C LYS A 240 -1.36 9.91 -16.62
N SER A 241 -1.02 8.62 -16.51
CA SER A 241 -0.04 8.18 -15.51
C SER A 241 1.36 8.63 -15.91
N ALA A 242 2.23 8.87 -14.92
CA ALA A 242 3.64 9.18 -15.14
C ALA A 242 4.33 8.21 -16.13
N ILE A 243 3.95 6.93 -16.09
CA ILE A 243 4.50 5.90 -17.00
C ILE A 243 4.08 6.17 -18.45
N PHE A 244 2.82 6.52 -18.70
CA PHE A 244 2.38 6.83 -20.05
C PHE A 244 3.06 8.09 -20.60
N GLU A 245 3.26 9.12 -19.77
CA GLU A 245 4.00 10.32 -20.17
C GLU A 245 5.45 9.99 -20.56
N ILE A 246 6.13 9.18 -19.75
CA ILE A 246 7.50 8.69 -20.04
C ILE A 246 7.52 7.89 -21.34
N LEU A 247 6.62 6.92 -21.49
CA LEU A 247 6.55 6.08 -22.70
C LEU A 247 6.26 6.92 -23.95
N HIS A 248 5.36 7.90 -23.87
CA HIS A 248 5.09 8.78 -24.99
C HIS A 248 6.31 9.62 -25.37
N TYR A 249 7.03 10.16 -24.39
CA TYR A 249 8.25 10.92 -24.61
C TYR A 249 9.33 10.05 -25.26
N GLU A 250 9.60 8.87 -24.70
CA GLU A 250 10.61 7.93 -25.21
C GLU A 250 10.27 7.44 -26.62
N ASN A 251 9.02 7.07 -26.88
CA ASN A 251 8.56 6.64 -28.21
C ASN A 251 8.70 7.75 -29.25
N ARG A 252 8.37 9.00 -28.90
CA ARG A 252 8.59 10.15 -29.80
C ARG A 252 10.06 10.38 -30.07
N SER A 253 10.91 10.33 -29.04
CA SER A 253 12.36 10.48 -29.22
C SER A 253 12.92 9.40 -30.15
N LEU A 254 12.54 8.13 -29.95
CA LEU A 254 12.94 7.02 -30.80
C LEU A 254 12.51 7.20 -32.25
N TYR A 255 11.26 7.62 -32.49
CA TYR A 255 10.73 7.90 -33.82
C TYR A 255 11.57 8.96 -34.56
N PHE A 256 11.84 10.10 -33.91
CA PHE A 256 12.60 11.19 -34.54
C PHE A 256 14.07 10.83 -34.75
N THR A 257 14.67 10.04 -33.86
CA THR A 257 16.03 9.50 -34.04
C THR A 257 16.10 8.57 -35.26
N GLN A 258 15.14 7.66 -35.42
CA GLN A 258 15.09 6.73 -36.56
C GLN A 258 14.85 7.45 -37.90
N LYS A 259 14.12 8.57 -37.89
CA LYS A 259 13.84 9.35 -39.10
C LYS A 259 14.93 10.37 -39.45
N GLY A 260 15.99 10.49 -38.64
CA GLY A 260 17.08 11.43 -38.89
C GLY A 260 16.68 12.91 -38.79
N THR A 261 15.54 13.22 -38.17
CA THR A 261 14.97 14.58 -38.10
C THR A 261 15.24 15.26 -36.75
N ILE A 262 16.34 14.89 -36.06
CA ILE A 262 16.64 15.32 -34.69
C ILE A 262 16.77 16.85 -34.57
N ASP A 263 17.13 17.55 -35.66
CA ASP A 263 17.50 18.97 -35.63
C ASP A 263 16.32 19.97 -35.60
N LYS A 264 15.05 19.55 -35.68
CA LYS A 264 13.91 20.50 -35.77
C LYS A 264 13.19 20.81 -34.47
N TYR A 265 13.50 20.12 -33.37
CA TYR A 265 12.86 20.40 -32.09
C TYR A 265 13.92 20.59 -31.01
N PRO A 266 14.02 21.80 -30.40
CA PRO A 266 14.92 22.00 -29.28
C PRO A 266 14.54 21.00 -28.18
N LYS A 267 15.54 20.30 -27.64
CA LYS A 267 15.37 19.55 -26.39
C LYS A 267 14.73 20.50 -25.36
N PRO A 268 13.76 20.04 -24.55
CA PRO A 268 13.12 20.89 -23.56
C PRO A 268 14.17 21.65 -22.75
N GLN A 269 14.21 22.98 -22.91
CA GLN A 269 15.19 23.79 -22.22
C GLN A 269 14.92 23.74 -20.71
N HIS A 270 15.98 23.50 -19.95
CA HIS A 270 15.94 23.47 -18.49
C HIS A 270 15.66 24.88 -17.97
N ILE A 271 14.41 25.17 -17.57
CA ILE A 271 14.11 26.42 -16.86
C ILE A 271 14.54 26.26 -15.40
N HIS A 272 15.68 26.84 -15.05
CA HIS A 272 16.10 27.01 -13.66
C HIS A 272 15.30 28.17 -13.06
N VAL A 273 14.20 27.87 -12.36
CA VAL A 273 13.49 28.89 -11.58
C VAL A 273 14.34 29.22 -10.36
N LYS A 274 15.09 30.33 -10.40
CA LYS A 274 15.75 30.87 -9.22
C LYS A 274 14.68 31.16 -8.17
N LYS A 275 14.80 30.54 -6.98
CA LYS A 275 13.97 30.89 -5.81
C LYS A 275 14.09 32.41 -5.60
N LYS A 276 12.98 33.13 -5.69
CA LYS A 276 12.91 34.50 -5.16
C LYS A 276 13.24 34.43 -3.66
N LEU A 277 14.29 35.13 -3.26
CA LEU A 277 14.52 35.48 -1.86
C LEU A 277 13.25 36.20 -1.38
N LYS A 278 12.64 35.67 -0.31
CA LYS A 278 11.59 36.38 0.40
C LYS A 278 12.26 37.59 1.06
N ASN A 279 11.90 38.78 0.61
CA ASN A 279 12.04 39.99 1.43
C ASN A 279 11.01 39.92 2.56
#